data_AF-A0A1S1LXG2-F1
#
_entry.id   AF-A0A1S1LXG2-F1
#
_cell.length_a   1.000
_cell.length_b   1.000
_cell.length_c   1.000
_cell.angle_alpha   90.00
_cell.angle_beta   90.00
_cell.angle_gamma   90.00
#
_symmetry.space_group_name_H-M   'P 1'
#
loop_
_entity.id
_entity.type
_entity.pdbx_description
1 polymer ?
#
loop_
_entity_poly.entity_id
_entity_poly.type
_entity_poly.pdbx_seq_one_letter_code
_entity_poly.pdbx_strand_id
1 'polypeptide(L)'
;MHRGKLSLRRLSVLVRHMPINSELVTALNGGQRKWSNIEHLLADIWAVLVKLLGDPKKVPENIDHPARAEMTAKAKSDHKQGLKARYLKRKAARRNT
;
A
#
# COMPACT_ATOMS: atom_id res chain seq x y z
N MET A 1 8.08 -0.99 31.89
CA MET A 1 6.72 -1.33 32.37
C MET A 1 5.83 -0.10 32.34
N HIS A 2 4.75 -0.10 31.56
CA HIS A 2 3.87 1.07 31.41
C HIS A 2 2.82 1.11 32.53
N ARG A 3 2.81 2.16 33.35
CA ARG A 3 1.89 2.34 34.49
C ARG A 3 0.77 3.31 34.11
N GLY A 4 -0.40 2.78 33.77
CA GLY A 4 -1.64 3.56 33.55
C GLY A 4 -2.69 2.79 32.75
N LYS A 5 -3.99 3.05 33.01
CA LYS A 5 -5.10 2.41 32.27
C LYS A 5 -5.00 2.75 30.77
N LEU A 6 -5.13 1.75 29.91
CA LEU A 6 -5.05 1.90 28.47
C LEU A 6 -6.34 2.55 27.95
N SER A 7 -6.31 3.86 27.71
CA SER A 7 -7.47 4.57 27.14
C SER A 7 -7.56 4.35 25.62
N LEU A 8 -8.76 4.45 25.05
CA LEU A 8 -9.00 4.35 23.60
C LEU A 8 -8.13 5.33 22.80
N ARG A 9 -7.98 6.56 23.29
CA ARG A 9 -7.11 7.57 22.68
C ARG A 9 -5.64 7.14 22.67
N ARG A 10 -5.17 6.49 23.73
CA ARG A 10 -3.79 6.00 23.81
C ARG A 10 -3.56 4.79 22.91
N LEU A 11 -4.53 3.88 22.86
CA LEU A 11 -4.49 2.72 21.97
C LEU A 11 -4.43 3.16 20.50
N SER A 12 -5.22 4.15 20.10
CA SER A 12 -5.19 4.64 18.71
C SER A 12 -3.84 5.26 18.32
N VAL A 13 -3.17 5.96 19.25
CA VAL A 13 -1.82 6.48 19.04
C VAL A 13 -0.81 5.34 18.88
N LEU A 14 -0.85 4.32 19.73
CA LEU A 14 0.06 3.16 19.65
C LEU A 14 -0.11 2.38 18.35
N VAL A 15 -1.34 2.24 17.87
CA VAL A 15 -1.63 1.60 16.57
C VAL A 15 -1.08 2.44 15.41
N ARG A 16 -1.23 3.78 15.46
CA ARG A 16 -0.73 4.68 14.41
C ARG A 16 0.79 4.74 14.34
N HIS A 17 1.47 4.62 15.48
CA HIS A 17 2.93 4.69 15.58
C HIS A 17 3.56 3.30 15.79
N MET A 18 2.87 2.26 15.37
CA MET A 18 3.38 0.90 15.49
C MET A 18 4.63 0.71 14.62
N PRO A 19 5.71 0.14 15.17
CA PRO A 19 6.93 -0.05 14.39
C PRO A 19 6.72 -1.15 13.33
N ILE A 20 7.43 -1.03 12.21
CA ILE A 20 7.25 -1.92 11.05
C ILE A 20 7.60 -3.39 11.33
N ASN A 21 8.42 -3.64 12.36
CA ASN A 21 8.82 -4.96 12.84
C ASN A 21 7.91 -5.50 13.96
N SER A 22 6.77 -4.85 14.25
CA SER A 22 5.80 -5.34 15.23
C SER A 22 5.16 -6.64 14.75
N GLU A 23 5.01 -7.61 15.66
CA GLU A 23 4.30 -8.86 15.36
C GLU A 23 2.87 -8.65 14.86
N LEU A 24 2.18 -7.60 15.33
CA LEU A 24 0.84 -7.28 14.82
C LEU A 24 0.89 -6.87 13.35
N VAL A 25 1.89 -6.08 12.95
CA VAL A 25 2.08 -5.69 11.53
C VAL A 25 2.36 -6.93 10.68
N THR A 26 3.19 -7.86 11.16
CA THR A 26 3.48 -9.13 10.48
C THR A 26 2.23 -10.00 10.36
N ALA A 27 1.44 -10.14 11.43
CA ALA A 27 0.20 -10.91 11.42
C ALA A 27 -0.83 -10.34 10.43
N LEU A 28 -0.96 -9.01 10.39
CA LEU A 28 -1.84 -8.31 9.44
C LEU A 28 -1.35 -8.41 7.98
N ASN A 29 -0.05 -8.63 7.77
CA ASN A 29 0.57 -8.79 6.45
C ASN A 29 0.74 -10.28 6.08
N GLY A 30 -0.23 -11.12 6.45
CA GLY A 30 -0.24 -12.54 6.08
C GLY A 30 0.89 -13.36 6.70
N GLY A 31 1.40 -12.96 7.87
CA GLY A 31 2.54 -13.60 8.52
C GLY A 31 3.89 -13.22 7.93
N GLN A 32 3.92 -12.33 6.93
CA GLN A 32 5.15 -11.86 6.31
C GLN A 32 5.56 -10.50 6.86
N ARG A 33 6.87 -10.28 7.00
CA ARG A 33 7.37 -8.98 7.41
C ARG A 33 7.03 -7.94 6.35
N LYS A 34 6.46 -6.81 6.77
CA LYS A 34 6.17 -5.72 5.85
C LYS A 34 7.47 -5.15 5.30
N TRP A 35 7.55 -5.02 3.98
CA TRP A 35 8.68 -4.38 3.33
C TRP A 35 8.76 -2.90 3.70
N SER A 36 9.95 -2.47 4.02
CA SER A 36 10.38 -1.09 4.16
C SER A 36 10.59 -0.45 2.79
N ASN A 37 10.69 0.89 2.77
CA ASN A 37 10.97 1.64 1.55
C ASN A 37 12.30 1.24 0.89
N ILE A 38 13.28 0.81 1.68
CA ILE A 38 14.59 0.37 1.17
C ILE A 38 14.45 -0.94 0.40
N GLU A 39 13.70 -1.91 0.93
CA GLU A 39 13.46 -3.20 0.24
C GLU A 39 12.69 -2.99 -1.06
N HIS A 40 11.70 -2.09 -1.05
CA HIS A 40 11.01 -1.69 -2.28
C HIS A 40 11.96 -1.07 -3.30
N LEU A 41 12.82 -0.13 -2.87
CA LEU A 41 13.79 0.51 -3.75
C LEU A 41 14.83 -0.49 -4.29
N LEU A 42 15.30 -1.42 -3.47
CA LEU A 42 16.27 -2.43 -3.88
C LEU A 42 15.68 -3.38 -4.93
N ALA A 43 14.42 -3.79 -4.76
CA ALA A 43 13.71 -4.59 -5.76
C ALA A 43 13.56 -3.84 -7.08
N ASP A 44 13.32 -2.52 -7.03
CA ASP A 44 13.21 -1.68 -8.22
C ASP A 44 14.54 -1.53 -8.95
N ILE A 45 15.63 -1.28 -8.23
CA ILE A 45 16.98 -1.21 -8.79
C ILE A 45 17.34 -2.55 -9.42
N TRP A 46 17.08 -3.65 -8.72
CA TRP A 46 17.32 -4.99 -9.25
C TRP A 46 16.53 -5.23 -10.54
N ALA A 47 15.24 -4.86 -10.60
CA ALA A 47 14.43 -5.01 -11.81
C ALA A 47 14.98 -4.21 -12.99
N VAL A 48 15.46 -2.98 -12.74
CA VAL A 48 16.12 -2.15 -13.77
C VAL A 48 17.41 -2.81 -14.25
N LEU A 49 18.26 -3.28 -13.33
CA LEU A 49 19.52 -3.94 -13.66
C LEU A 49 19.31 -5.21 -14.47
N VAL A 50 18.33 -6.04 -14.11
CA VAL A 50 18.01 -7.27 -14.86
C VAL A 50 17.52 -6.93 -16.26
N LYS A 51 16.70 -5.89 -16.44
CA LYS A 51 16.26 -5.45 -17.78
C LYS A 51 17.41 -4.87 -18.61
N LEU A 52 18.35 -4.18 -17.99
CA LEU A 52 19.46 -3.51 -18.68
C LEU A 52 20.60 -4.47 -19.04
N LEU A 53 20.95 -5.38 -18.13
CA LEU A 53 22.14 -6.22 -18.22
C LEU A 53 21.81 -7.71 -18.48
N GLY A 54 20.56 -8.12 -18.31
CA GLY A 54 20.13 -9.50 -18.49
C GLY A 54 20.01 -9.91 -19.96
N ASP A 55 20.04 -11.22 -20.20
CA ASP A 55 19.79 -11.79 -21.53
C ASP A 55 18.31 -11.55 -21.91
N PRO A 56 18.01 -10.80 -22.98
CA PRO A 56 16.64 -10.46 -23.36
C PRO A 56 15.73 -11.66 -23.60
N LYS A 57 16.30 -12.84 -23.92
CA LYS A 57 15.53 -14.08 -24.13
C LYS A 57 15.14 -14.79 -22.83
N LYS A 58 15.78 -14.44 -21.71
CA LYS A 58 15.60 -15.09 -20.40
C LYS A 58 14.94 -14.17 -19.36
N VAL A 59 14.95 -12.87 -19.62
CA VAL A 59 14.32 -11.85 -18.78
C VAL A 59 12.80 -11.94 -18.99
N PRO A 60 11.99 -12.23 -17.94
CA PRO A 60 10.55 -12.17 -18.05
C PRO A 60 10.07 -10.77 -18.44
N GLU A 61 9.04 -10.69 -19.29
CA GLU A 61 8.50 -9.41 -19.75
C GLU A 61 7.95 -8.57 -18.58
N ASN A 62 7.41 -9.23 -17.55
CA ASN A 62 6.88 -8.62 -16.34
C ASN A 62 7.76 -8.89 -15.11
N ILE A 63 8.92 -8.23 -15.04
CA ILE A 63 9.65 -8.04 -13.77
C ILE A 63 9.09 -6.80 -13.08
N ASP A 64 7.86 -6.90 -12.60
CA ASP A 64 7.27 -5.88 -11.73
C ASP A 64 7.03 -6.48 -10.35
N HIS A 65 7.33 -5.70 -9.32
CA HIS A 65 7.11 -6.11 -7.95
C HIS A 65 5.60 -6.34 -7.68
N PRO A 66 5.16 -7.47 -7.11
CA PRO A 66 3.73 -7.78 -6.94
C PRO A 66 2.95 -6.71 -6.15
N ALA A 67 3.59 -6.05 -5.18
CA ALA A 67 2.94 -4.96 -4.44
C ALA A 67 2.58 -3.74 -5.33
N ARG A 68 3.23 -3.54 -6.49
CA ARG A 68 2.83 -2.47 -7.43
C ARG A 68 1.52 -2.81 -8.10
N ALA A 69 1.26 -4.07 -8.46
CA ALA A 69 -0.02 -4.48 -9.03
C ALA A 69 -1.16 -4.19 -8.03
N GLU A 70 -0.94 -4.49 -6.76
CA GLU A 70 -1.90 -4.22 -5.69
C GLU A 70 -2.06 -2.71 -5.41
N MET A 71 -0.97 -1.95 -5.32
CA MET A 71 -1.00 -0.50 -5.14
C MET A 71 -1.68 0.22 -6.30
N THR A 72 -1.38 -0.17 -7.54
CA THR A 72 -2.02 0.40 -8.73
C THR A 72 -3.49 0.02 -8.81
N ALA A 73 -3.87 -1.21 -8.44
CA ALA A 73 -5.27 -1.63 -8.33
C ALA A 73 -6.02 -0.81 -7.28
N LYS A 74 -5.42 -0.60 -6.10
CA LYS A 74 -5.99 0.22 -5.03
C LYS A 74 -6.14 1.69 -5.45
N ALA A 75 -5.09 2.28 -6.03
CA ALA A 75 -5.14 3.65 -6.54
C ALA A 75 -6.22 3.83 -7.63
N LYS A 76 -6.37 2.85 -8.54
CA LYS A 76 -7.44 2.84 -9.56
C LYS A 76 -8.83 2.74 -8.91
N SER A 77 -8.98 1.90 -7.88
CA SER A 77 -10.24 1.77 -7.13
C SER A 77 -10.61 3.09 -6.44
N ASP A 78 -9.68 3.68 -5.70
CA ASP A 78 -9.89 4.94 -4.97
C ASP A 78 -10.23 6.09 -5.93
N HIS A 79 -9.54 6.15 -7.08
CA HIS A 79 -9.85 7.11 -8.14
C HIS A 79 -11.27 6.94 -8.70
N LYS A 80 -11.68 5.70 -9.00
CA LYS A 80 -13.06 5.39 -9.45
C LYS A 80 -14.10 5.78 -8.39
N GLN A 81 -13.83 5.52 -7.12
CA GLN A 81 -14.72 5.93 -6.03
C GLN A 81 -14.85 7.46 -5.95
N GLY A 82 -13.75 8.20 -6.10
CA GLY A 82 -13.75 9.67 -6.15
C GLY A 82 -14.59 10.22 -7.32
N LEU A 83 -14.45 9.62 -8.52
CA LEU A 83 -15.26 9.99 -9.68
C LEU A 83 -16.75 9.70 -9.45
N LYS A 84 -17.08 8.55 -8.86
CA LYS A 84 -18.47 8.19 -8.52
C LYS A 84 -19.08 9.19 -7.53
N ALA A 85 -18.34 9.57 -6.48
CA ALA A 85 -18.79 10.55 -5.51
C ALA A 85 -19.06 11.93 -6.17
N ARG A 86 -18.15 12.39 -7.04
CA ARG A 86 -18.33 13.63 -7.82
C ARG A 86 -19.55 13.56 -8.73
N TYR A 87 -19.77 12.43 -9.41
CA TYR A 87 -20.95 12.22 -10.24
C TYR A 87 -22.25 12.29 -9.42
N LEU A 88 -22.32 11.59 -8.28
CA LEU A 88 -23.49 11.60 -7.41
C LEU A 88 -23.80 13.01 -6.91
N LYS A 89 -22.77 13.78 -6.51
CA LYS A 89 -22.93 15.18 -6.11
C LYS A 89 -23.54 16.04 -7.23
N ARG A 90 -23.06 15.90 -8.47
CA ARG A 90 -23.62 16.62 -9.64
C ARG A 90 -25.07 16.22 -9.93
N LYS A 91 -25.38 14.93 -9.84
CA LYS A 91 -26.75 14.42 -10.08
C LYS A 91 -27.74 14.94 -9.04
N ALA A 92 -27.34 14.97 -7.76
CA ALA A 92 -28.16 15.52 -6.68
C ALA A 92 -28.44 17.01 -6.88
N ALA A 93 -27.42 17.79 -7.27
CA ALA A 93 -27.59 19.22 -7.55
C ALA A 93 -28.61 19.50 -8.67
N ARG A 94 -28.60 18.70 -9.74
CA ARG A 94 -29.57 18.82 -10.86
C ARG A 94 -31.00 18.42 -10.52
N ARG A 95 -31.20 17.64 -9.45
CA ARG A 95 -32.53 17.17 -9.03
C ARG A 95 -33.23 18.18 -8.11
N ASN A 96 -32.47 19.10 -7.51
CA ASN A 96 -32.96 20.12 -6.58
C ASN A 96 -33.11 21.51 -7.23
N THR A 97 -33.03 21.58 -8.56
CA THR A 97 -33.33 22.75 -9.41
C THR A 97 -34.50 22.41 -10.30
#